data_AF-A0A7S2NVS2-F1
#
_entry.id   AF-A0A7S2NVS2-F1
#
_cell.length_a   1.000
_cell.length_b   1.000
_cell.length_c   1.000
_cell.angle_alpha   90.00
_cell.angle_beta   90.00
_cell.angle_gamma   90.00
#
_symmetry.space_group_name_H-M   'P 1'
#
loop_
_entity.id
_entity.type
_entity.pdbx_description
1 polymer ?
#
loop_
_entity_poly.entity_id
_entity_poly.type
_entity_poly.pdbx_seq_one_letter_code
_entity_poly.pdbx_strand_id
1 'polypeptide(L)'
;SDRRSSTSRRAIASMAVSTAAFFVATCVVPLAWAEVYNFNGAAVPDSGVLEGRFLFYVHSLNDSPGPKVAESRLAFKDIRVRNDNGDQAKNWDIAIGVLPWSEHDNLLDSKTVCGNEGGKFTPAFKDHASKQHAHWHLAKSPAIDDASYTLGRSGPYLLVVANCGSSTSSSTKLSLYGSVVVKNPYGYA
;
A
#
# COMPACT_ATOMS: atom_id res chain seq x y z
N SER A 1 42.59 -59.29 71.76
CA SER A 1 41.15 -59.53 71.91
C SER A 1 40.39 -58.28 71.54
N ASP A 2 39.25 -58.47 70.91
CA ASP A 2 38.08 -57.59 70.79
C ASP A 2 37.99 -56.42 69.78
N ARG A 3 37.11 -56.70 68.82
CA ARG A 3 35.95 -55.92 68.32
C ARG A 3 36.17 -54.75 67.36
N ARG A 4 35.93 -55.09 66.09
CA ARG A 4 35.27 -54.27 65.06
C ARG A 4 33.97 -53.65 65.59
N SER A 5 33.75 -52.37 65.27
CA SER A 5 32.41 -51.79 65.14
C SER A 5 32.35 -50.84 63.93
N SER A 6 31.46 -51.22 63.02
CA SER A 6 30.75 -50.48 61.98
C SER A 6 30.90 -48.95 61.92
N THR A 7 31.17 -48.41 60.72
CA THR A 7 30.48 -47.19 60.29
C THR A 7 30.25 -47.17 58.77
N SER A 8 28.97 -47.03 58.44
CA SER A 8 28.34 -46.88 57.13
C SER A 8 28.87 -45.69 56.32
N ARG A 9 28.89 -45.79 54.98
CA ARG A 9 28.64 -44.67 54.06
C ARG A 9 28.34 -45.14 52.63
N ARG A 10 27.02 -45.17 52.38
CA ARG A 10 26.25 -44.74 51.19
C ARG A 10 26.89 -44.84 49.80
N ALA A 11 26.15 -45.53 48.93
CA ALA A 11 26.23 -45.49 47.48
C ALA A 11 26.15 -44.05 46.94
N ILE A 12 27.04 -43.71 46.01
CA ILE A 12 26.94 -42.51 45.18
C ILE A 12 26.22 -42.93 43.89
N ALA A 13 24.97 -42.52 43.78
CA ALA A 13 24.19 -42.68 42.56
C ALA A 13 24.78 -41.77 41.47
N SER A 14 25.13 -42.38 40.33
CA SER A 14 25.57 -41.67 39.13
C SER A 14 24.41 -40.87 38.55
N MET A 15 24.51 -39.54 38.53
CA MET A 15 23.53 -38.69 37.84
C MET A 15 23.81 -38.71 36.33
N ALA A 16 22.91 -39.30 35.55
CA ALA A 16 22.90 -39.16 34.10
C ALA A 16 22.52 -37.72 33.75
N VAL A 17 23.44 -36.99 33.12
CA VAL A 17 23.19 -35.66 32.58
C VAL A 17 22.35 -35.82 31.32
N SER A 18 21.05 -35.54 31.44
CA SER A 18 20.13 -35.52 30.31
C SER A 18 20.34 -34.24 29.51
N THR A 19 21.08 -34.32 28.41
CA THR A 19 21.21 -33.22 27.43
C THR A 19 19.92 -33.15 26.62
N ALA A 20 18.94 -32.38 27.09
CA ALA A 20 17.79 -31.98 26.29
C ALA A 20 18.25 -30.93 25.26
N ALA A 21 18.35 -31.34 23.99
CA ALA A 21 18.57 -30.42 22.89
C ALA A 21 17.32 -29.55 22.71
N PHE A 22 17.44 -28.26 23.05
CA PHE A 22 16.44 -27.25 22.73
C PHE A 22 16.46 -26.99 21.22
N PHE A 23 15.49 -27.55 20.49
CA PHE A 23 15.16 -27.06 19.16
C PHE A 23 14.55 -25.67 19.31
N VAL A 24 15.33 -24.64 19.04
CA VAL A 24 14.82 -23.27 18.86
C VAL A 24 14.15 -23.24 17.48
N ALA A 25 12.84 -23.46 17.46
CA ALA A 25 12.03 -23.18 16.27
C ALA A 25 11.98 -21.66 16.11
N THR A 26 12.88 -21.10 15.30
CA THR A 26 12.79 -19.71 14.86
C THR A 26 11.59 -19.60 13.90
N CYS A 27 10.44 -19.22 14.43
CA CYS A 27 9.35 -18.72 13.60
C CYS A 27 9.83 -17.44 12.92
N VAL A 28 10.27 -17.54 11.67
CA VAL A 28 10.38 -16.39 10.77
C VAL A 28 8.94 -15.99 10.45
N VAL A 29 8.36 -15.14 11.28
CA VAL A 29 7.04 -14.54 10.98
C VAL A 29 7.28 -13.58 9.82
N PRO A 30 6.70 -13.81 8.63
CA PRO A 30 6.74 -12.80 7.58
C PRO A 30 6.01 -11.57 8.11
N LEU A 31 6.76 -10.50 8.39
CA LEU A 31 6.17 -9.21 8.70
C LEU A 31 5.50 -8.74 7.42
N ALA A 32 4.17 -8.73 7.40
CA ALA A 32 3.42 -8.04 6.35
C ALA A 32 3.56 -6.55 6.59
N TRP A 33 4.04 -5.80 5.60
CA TRP A 33 4.27 -4.37 5.70
C TRP A 33 3.17 -3.61 4.97
N ALA A 34 2.70 -2.52 5.58
CA ALA A 34 1.73 -1.63 4.98
C ALA A 34 2.34 -0.23 4.89
N GLU A 35 2.56 0.25 3.67
CA GLU A 35 2.91 1.64 3.41
C GLU A 35 1.62 2.46 3.32
N VAL A 36 1.55 3.56 4.06
CA VAL A 36 0.37 4.43 4.14
C VAL A 36 0.75 5.83 3.68
N TYR A 37 0.21 6.24 2.54
CA TYR A 37 0.35 7.59 2.01
C TYR A 37 -0.86 8.42 2.43
N ASN A 38 -0.65 9.34 3.37
CA ASN A 38 -1.72 10.17 3.92
C ASN A 38 -1.79 11.50 3.17
N PHE A 39 -3.01 11.86 2.76
CA PHE A 39 -3.36 13.19 2.30
C PHE A 39 -4.07 13.87 3.48
N ASN A 40 -3.43 14.87 4.08
CA ASN A 40 -4.01 15.61 5.21
C ASN A 40 -4.08 17.09 4.84
N GLY A 41 -4.97 17.41 3.90
CA GLY A 41 -5.04 18.75 3.32
C GLY A 41 -3.96 18.98 2.26
N ALA A 42 -3.57 17.92 1.54
CA ALA A 42 -2.63 18.03 0.45
C ALA A 42 -3.24 18.87 -0.68
N ALA A 43 -2.48 19.82 -1.22
CA ALA A 43 -2.96 20.65 -2.33
C ALA A 43 -3.30 19.77 -3.53
N VAL A 44 -4.49 19.93 -4.09
CA VAL A 44 -4.86 19.32 -5.38
C VAL A 44 -4.14 20.08 -6.50
N PRO A 45 -3.63 19.40 -7.53
CA PRO A 45 -2.98 20.08 -8.66
C PRO A 45 -3.96 20.95 -9.44
N ASP A 46 -3.44 21.86 -10.26
CA ASP A 46 -4.25 22.74 -11.10
C ASP A 46 -5.14 21.94 -12.08
N SER A 47 -6.24 22.55 -12.53
CA SER A 47 -7.16 21.94 -13.50
C SER A 47 -6.40 21.51 -14.77
N GLY A 48 -6.63 20.27 -15.19
CA GLY A 48 -5.96 19.64 -16.33
C GLY A 48 -4.59 19.03 -16.02
N VAL A 49 -4.13 19.09 -14.77
CA VAL A 49 -2.80 18.59 -14.38
C VAL A 49 -2.89 17.22 -13.71
N LEU A 50 -1.92 16.36 -14.05
CA LEU A 50 -1.57 15.12 -13.36
C LEU A 50 -0.26 15.34 -12.61
N GLU A 51 -0.26 15.08 -11.32
CA GLU A 51 0.92 15.20 -10.48
C GLU A 51 1.29 13.86 -9.86
N GLY A 52 2.55 13.44 -10.03
CA GLY A 52 3.13 12.31 -9.31
C GLY A 52 3.51 12.72 -7.89
N ARG A 53 3.08 11.94 -6.90
CA ARG A 53 3.27 12.24 -5.48
C ARG A 53 4.32 11.34 -4.82
N PHE A 54 4.20 10.03 -5.02
CA PHE A 54 5.06 9.04 -4.36
C PHE A 54 5.39 7.91 -5.31
N LEU A 55 6.62 7.41 -5.24
CA LEU A 55 7.08 6.21 -5.93
C LEU A 55 7.31 5.11 -4.89
N PHE A 56 6.78 3.92 -5.13
CA PHE A 56 6.90 2.79 -4.23
C PHE A 56 7.03 1.48 -4.99
N TYR A 57 7.52 0.43 -4.33
CA TYR A 57 7.71 -0.86 -4.98
C TYR A 57 6.63 -1.85 -4.53
N VAL A 58 6.15 -2.65 -5.49
CA VAL A 58 5.20 -3.72 -5.24
C VAL A 58 5.89 -5.05 -5.51
N HIS A 59 5.73 -6.00 -4.59
CA HIS A 59 6.15 -7.39 -4.78
C HIS A 59 4.93 -8.24 -5.07
N SER A 60 4.80 -8.76 -6.30
CA SER A 60 3.75 -9.75 -6.58
C SER A 60 3.98 -11.02 -5.74
N LEU A 61 2.94 -11.84 -5.61
CA LEU A 61 3.05 -13.15 -4.95
C LEU A 61 4.14 -14.03 -5.60
N ASN A 62 4.33 -13.92 -6.91
CA ASN A 62 5.27 -14.76 -7.65
C ASN A 62 6.73 -14.34 -7.46
N ASP A 63 6.99 -13.04 -7.39
CA ASP A 63 8.35 -12.48 -7.22
C ASP A 63 8.61 -12.03 -5.78
N SER A 64 7.78 -12.50 -4.86
CA SER A 64 7.96 -12.30 -3.44
C SER A 64 9.35 -12.81 -3.00
N PRO A 65 10.18 -11.99 -2.33
CA PRO A 65 11.43 -12.45 -1.75
C PRO A 65 11.22 -13.39 -0.55
N GLY A 66 9.98 -13.50 -0.04
CA GLY A 66 9.59 -14.35 1.09
C GLY A 66 8.59 -15.45 0.73
N PRO A 67 8.11 -16.22 1.73
CA PRO A 67 7.22 -17.37 1.50
C PRO A 67 5.86 -16.92 0.95
N LYS A 68 5.39 -17.48 -0.16
CA LYS A 68 4.13 -17.11 -0.85
C LYS A 68 2.88 -17.34 0.04
N VAL A 69 2.26 -16.25 0.52
CA VAL A 69 1.26 -16.19 1.61
C VAL A 69 0.04 -15.39 1.16
N ALA A 70 0.24 -14.23 0.53
CA ALA A 70 -0.86 -13.39 0.04
C ALA A 70 -0.43 -12.51 -1.14
N GLU A 71 -1.39 -12.01 -1.91
CA GLU A 71 -1.15 -11.01 -2.95
C GLU A 71 -1.03 -9.61 -2.35
N SER A 72 -0.26 -8.74 -3.02
CA SER A 72 -0.20 -7.32 -2.67
C SER A 72 -1.54 -6.63 -2.93
N ARG A 73 -1.89 -5.71 -2.05
CA ARG A 73 -3.18 -5.00 -2.10
C ARG A 73 -2.98 -3.49 -2.06
N LEU A 74 -3.82 -2.80 -2.82
CA LEU A 74 -3.99 -1.36 -2.80
C LEU A 74 -5.36 -1.05 -2.21
N ALA A 75 -5.43 -0.11 -1.28
CA ALA A 75 -6.69 0.41 -0.78
C ALA A 75 -6.68 1.95 -0.76
N PHE A 76 -7.72 2.55 -1.31
CA PHE A 76 -8.07 3.95 -1.14
C PHE A 76 -9.04 4.04 0.03
N LYS A 77 -8.75 4.91 1.01
CA LYS A 77 -9.53 5.02 2.23
C LYS A 77 -9.85 6.46 2.59
N ASP A 78 -11.11 6.73 2.88
CA ASP A 78 -11.59 8.06 3.30
C ASP A 78 -11.14 9.19 2.36
N ILE A 79 -11.13 8.91 1.05
CA ILE A 79 -10.71 9.87 0.04
C ILE A 79 -11.80 10.94 -0.13
N ARG A 80 -11.44 12.20 0.10
CA ARG A 80 -12.38 13.33 -0.01
C ARG A 80 -11.67 14.63 -0.40
N VAL A 81 -12.40 15.53 -1.04
CA VAL A 81 -11.92 16.84 -1.47
C VAL A 81 -12.71 17.94 -0.77
N ARG A 82 -12.01 18.97 -0.28
CA ARG A 82 -12.59 20.17 0.34
C ARG A 82 -12.05 21.42 -0.31
N ASN A 83 -12.82 22.50 -0.30
CA ASN A 83 -12.33 23.83 -0.65
C ASN A 83 -11.70 24.53 0.58
N ASP A 84 -11.16 25.73 0.39
CA ASP A 84 -10.59 26.58 1.44
C ASP A 84 -11.56 26.89 2.60
N ASN A 85 -12.86 26.91 2.35
CA ASN A 85 -13.89 27.15 3.37
C ASN A 85 -14.24 25.89 4.17
N GLY A 86 -13.63 24.75 3.84
CA GLY A 86 -13.95 23.45 4.43
C GLY A 86 -15.24 22.82 3.90
N ASP A 87 -15.89 23.46 2.92
CA ASP A 87 -17.10 22.94 2.30
C ASP A 87 -16.77 21.72 1.45
N GLN A 88 -17.66 20.73 1.50
CA GLN A 88 -17.60 19.56 0.64
C GLN A 88 -17.88 19.97 -0.80
N ALA A 89 -16.90 19.70 -1.66
CA ALA A 89 -16.88 20.22 -3.02
C ALA A 89 -17.74 19.29 -3.90
N LYS A 90 -18.92 19.73 -4.38
CA LYS A 90 -19.77 18.91 -5.27
C LYS A 90 -19.22 18.97 -6.70
N ASN A 91 -19.09 17.82 -7.36
CA ASN A 91 -18.71 17.70 -8.79
C ASN A 91 -17.26 18.08 -9.17
N TRP A 92 -16.28 17.81 -8.32
CA TRP A 92 -14.88 18.00 -8.71
C TRP A 92 -14.34 16.67 -9.22
N ASP A 93 -13.99 16.63 -10.50
CA ASP A 93 -13.44 15.44 -11.16
C ASP A 93 -11.98 15.23 -10.75
N ILE A 94 -11.74 15.01 -9.45
CA ILE A 94 -10.41 14.68 -8.90
C ILE A 94 -10.28 13.17 -8.83
N ALA A 95 -9.19 12.64 -9.38
CA ALA A 95 -8.87 11.23 -9.34
C ALA A 95 -7.52 10.99 -8.67
N ILE A 96 -7.43 9.95 -7.84
CA ILE A 96 -6.16 9.44 -7.33
C ILE A 96 -5.92 8.08 -7.94
N GLY A 97 -4.71 7.82 -8.40
CA GLY A 97 -4.41 6.59 -9.09
C GLY A 97 -3.03 6.07 -8.79
N VAL A 98 -2.85 4.79 -9.09
CA VAL A 98 -1.59 4.07 -8.96
C VAL A 98 -1.27 3.48 -10.31
N LEU A 99 -0.10 3.83 -10.85
CA LEU A 99 0.33 3.48 -12.21
C LEU A 99 1.65 2.70 -12.17
N PRO A 100 1.85 1.65 -12.99
CA PRO A 100 3.17 1.08 -13.20
C PRO A 100 4.14 2.13 -13.76
N TRP A 101 5.20 2.46 -13.02
CA TRP A 101 6.11 3.55 -13.38
C TRP A 101 6.84 3.29 -14.69
N SER A 102 7.26 2.05 -14.93
CA SER A 102 8.01 1.67 -16.13
C SER A 102 7.23 1.84 -17.43
N GLU A 103 5.91 1.99 -17.37
CA GLU A 103 5.04 2.06 -18.54
C GLU A 103 4.15 3.29 -18.55
N HIS A 104 4.46 4.28 -17.69
CA HIS A 104 3.62 5.46 -17.54
C HIS A 104 3.46 6.25 -18.86
N ASP A 105 4.52 6.39 -19.65
CA ASP A 105 4.49 7.07 -20.96
C ASP A 105 3.60 6.36 -22.00
N ASN A 106 3.54 5.04 -21.90
CA ASN A 106 2.71 4.20 -22.78
C ASN A 106 1.26 4.16 -22.31
N LEU A 107 1.02 4.36 -21.01
CA LEU A 107 -0.32 4.36 -20.42
C LEU A 107 -1.02 5.71 -20.56
N LEU A 108 -0.29 6.81 -20.40
CA LEU A 108 -0.85 8.15 -20.39
C LEU A 108 -0.73 8.82 -21.75
N ASP A 109 -1.78 9.50 -22.19
CA ASP A 109 -1.66 10.48 -23.26
C ASP A 109 -1.29 11.84 -22.66
N SER A 110 -0.07 12.30 -22.97
CA SER A 110 0.42 13.63 -22.62
C SER A 110 -0.51 14.78 -23.03
N LYS A 111 -1.38 14.56 -24.03
CA LYS A 111 -2.31 15.57 -24.55
C LYS A 111 -3.70 15.51 -23.93
N THR A 112 -4.08 14.37 -23.36
CA THR A 112 -5.42 14.14 -22.80
C THR A 112 -5.31 13.25 -21.57
N VAL A 113 -4.77 13.78 -20.49
CA VAL A 113 -4.81 13.10 -19.19
C VAL A 113 -6.26 12.83 -18.83
N CYS A 114 -7.11 13.84 -18.95
CA CYS A 114 -8.52 13.79 -18.58
C CYS A 114 -9.39 13.57 -19.83
N GLY A 115 -10.09 12.43 -19.88
CA GLY A 115 -11.05 12.09 -20.93
C GLY A 115 -12.48 12.11 -20.40
N ASN A 116 -13.45 12.14 -21.32
CA ASN A 116 -14.86 12.05 -20.97
C ASN A 116 -15.37 10.64 -21.27
N GLU A 117 -15.41 9.79 -20.24
CA GLU A 117 -16.03 8.47 -20.32
C GLU A 117 -17.37 8.51 -19.58
N GLY A 118 -18.48 8.40 -20.32
CA GLY A 118 -19.82 8.34 -19.73
C GLY A 118 -20.24 9.59 -18.93
N GLY A 119 -19.71 10.76 -19.27
CA GLY A 119 -20.04 12.02 -18.58
C GLY A 119 -19.24 12.28 -17.31
N LYS A 120 -18.22 11.47 -17.00
CA LYS A 120 -17.25 11.70 -15.92
C LYS A 120 -15.89 11.97 -16.51
N PHE A 121 -15.23 12.99 -15.99
CA PHE A 121 -13.88 13.34 -16.41
C PHE A 121 -12.88 12.47 -15.65
N THR A 122 -12.61 11.27 -16.19
CA THR A 122 -11.64 10.33 -15.62
C THR A 122 -10.33 10.41 -16.36
N PRO A 123 -9.21 10.06 -15.70
CA PRO A 123 -7.96 9.90 -16.40
C PRO A 123 -8.08 8.79 -17.47
N ALA A 124 -7.82 9.12 -18.73
CA ALA A 124 -7.95 8.20 -19.85
C ALA A 124 -6.62 7.48 -20.10
N PHE A 125 -6.63 6.15 -20.01
CA PHE A 125 -5.48 5.35 -20.43
C PHE A 125 -5.55 5.00 -21.90
N LYS A 126 -4.41 5.11 -22.58
CA LYS A 126 -4.17 4.46 -23.86
C LYS A 126 -4.45 2.97 -23.73
N ASP A 127 -4.91 2.37 -24.83
CA ASP A 127 -5.06 0.92 -24.88
C ASP A 127 -3.67 0.27 -24.89
N HIS A 128 -3.32 -0.35 -23.75
CA HIS A 128 -2.02 -0.97 -23.53
C HIS A 128 -2.16 -2.11 -22.51
N ALA A 129 -1.34 -3.14 -22.64
CA ALA A 129 -1.43 -4.35 -21.81
C ALA A 129 -1.31 -4.07 -20.29
N SER A 130 -0.58 -3.03 -19.89
CA SER A 130 -0.47 -2.63 -18.48
C SER A 130 -1.64 -1.84 -17.92
N LYS A 131 -2.63 -1.47 -18.74
CA LYS A 131 -3.83 -0.76 -18.26
C LYS A 131 -4.52 -1.52 -17.13
N GLN A 132 -4.50 -2.85 -17.19
CA GLN A 132 -5.06 -3.73 -16.14
C GLN A 132 -4.36 -3.62 -14.77
N HIS A 133 -3.13 -3.10 -14.74
CA HIS A 133 -2.33 -2.91 -13.52
C HIS A 133 -2.39 -1.48 -13.01
N ALA A 134 -3.11 -0.61 -13.69
CA ALA A 134 -3.29 0.77 -13.30
C ALA A 134 -4.68 0.92 -12.68
N HIS A 135 -4.76 1.56 -11.52
CA HIS A 135 -5.99 1.68 -10.76
C HIS A 135 -6.27 3.14 -10.44
N TRP A 136 -7.52 3.56 -10.65
CA TRP A 136 -8.00 4.89 -10.31
C TRP A 136 -9.14 4.83 -9.32
N HIS A 137 -9.18 5.83 -8.47
CA HIS A 137 -10.27 6.11 -7.58
C HIS A 137 -10.67 7.57 -7.74
N LEU A 138 -11.92 7.79 -8.15
CA LEU A 138 -12.52 9.13 -8.18
C LEU A 138 -12.83 9.56 -6.76
N ALA A 139 -12.29 10.70 -6.34
CA ALA A 139 -12.64 11.26 -5.05
C ALA A 139 -14.13 11.64 -5.06
N LYS A 140 -14.92 11.02 -4.19
CA LYS A 140 -16.32 11.35 -4.03
C LYS A 140 -16.48 12.45 -2.97
N SER A 141 -17.45 13.30 -3.21
CA SER A 141 -17.91 14.32 -2.27
C SER A 141 -19.40 14.49 -2.51
N PRO A 142 -20.26 14.40 -1.48
CA PRO A 142 -19.96 14.42 -0.05
C PRO A 142 -19.58 13.06 0.58
N ALA A 143 -19.63 11.97 -0.18
CA ALA A 143 -19.50 10.63 0.36
C ALA A 143 -18.03 10.21 0.55
N ILE A 144 -17.77 9.55 1.67
CA ILE A 144 -16.55 8.78 1.89
C ILE A 144 -16.64 7.52 1.05
N ASP A 145 -15.61 7.25 0.26
CA ASP A 145 -15.52 6.05 -0.55
C ASP A 145 -14.22 5.31 -0.28
N ASP A 146 -14.36 4.00 -0.13
CA ASP A 146 -13.25 3.08 0.04
C ASP A 146 -13.23 2.16 -1.18
N ALA A 147 -12.06 1.94 -1.73
CA ALA A 147 -11.87 1.00 -2.84
C ALA A 147 -10.63 0.15 -2.59
N SER A 148 -10.69 -1.12 -2.98
CA SER A 148 -9.56 -2.03 -2.82
C SER A 148 -9.31 -2.81 -4.10
N TYR A 149 -8.05 -2.95 -4.45
CA TYR A 149 -7.57 -3.65 -5.64
C TYR A 149 -6.42 -4.60 -5.26
N THR A 150 -6.28 -5.68 -6.02
CA THR A 150 -5.09 -6.53 -5.98
C THR A 150 -4.05 -5.98 -6.95
N LEU A 151 -2.80 -5.90 -6.51
CA LEU A 151 -1.65 -5.59 -7.36
C LEU A 151 -0.91 -6.87 -7.73
N GLY A 152 -1.22 -7.41 -8.92
CA GLY A 152 -0.69 -8.70 -9.38
C GLY A 152 0.70 -8.65 -10.01
N ARG A 153 1.27 -7.47 -10.23
CA ARG A 153 2.54 -7.28 -10.93
C ARG A 153 3.57 -6.64 -10.00
N SER A 154 4.79 -7.16 -10.05
CA SER A 154 5.93 -6.57 -9.33
C SER A 154 6.51 -5.38 -10.08
N GLY A 155 7.06 -4.44 -9.34
CA GLY A 155 7.79 -3.31 -9.91
C GLY A 155 7.52 -1.99 -9.19
N PRO A 156 8.13 -0.90 -9.69
CA PRO A 156 7.85 0.44 -9.20
C PRO A 156 6.49 0.92 -9.69
N TYR A 157 5.74 1.53 -8.77
CA TYR A 157 4.44 2.14 -8.99
C TYR A 157 4.46 3.60 -8.54
N LEU A 158 3.80 4.45 -9.31
CA LEU A 158 3.64 5.88 -9.04
C LEU A 158 2.23 6.16 -8.53
N LEU A 159 2.13 6.75 -7.34
CA LEU A 159 0.90 7.37 -6.83
C LEU A 159 0.75 8.74 -7.49
N VAL A 160 -0.37 8.95 -8.16
CA VAL A 160 -0.68 10.17 -8.90
C VAL A 160 -2.00 10.77 -8.43
N VAL A 161 -2.12 12.09 -8.56
CA VAL A 161 -3.36 12.85 -8.39
C VAL A 161 -3.63 13.61 -9.69
N ALA A 162 -4.82 13.46 -10.24
CA ALA A 162 -5.28 14.16 -11.43
C ALA A 162 -6.44 15.09 -11.07
N ASN A 163 -6.39 16.32 -11.56
CA ASN A 163 -7.52 17.24 -11.50
C ASN A 163 -8.12 17.38 -12.90
N CYS A 164 -9.22 16.67 -13.12
CA CYS A 164 -9.94 16.67 -14.38
C CYS A 164 -11.18 17.58 -14.38
N GLY A 165 -11.39 18.36 -13.31
CA GLY A 165 -12.51 19.28 -13.23
C GLY A 165 -12.35 20.43 -14.24
N SER A 166 -13.46 20.86 -14.84
CA SER A 166 -13.48 22.04 -15.70
C SER A 166 -13.23 23.30 -14.86
N SER A 167 -12.15 24.02 -15.17
CA SER A 167 -11.82 25.32 -14.59
C SER A 167 -13.01 26.29 -14.61
N THR A 168 -13.69 26.43 -13.48
CA THR A 168 -14.47 27.63 -13.13
C THR A 168 -14.22 27.99 -11.68
N SER A 169 -12.95 28.21 -11.34
CA SER A 169 -12.49 29.26 -10.42
C SER A 169 -11.03 28.99 -10.09
N SER A 170 -10.12 29.64 -10.81
CA SER A 170 -8.70 29.73 -10.47
C SER A 170 -8.42 30.31 -9.07
N SER A 171 -9.46 30.63 -8.29
CA SER A 171 -9.41 31.18 -6.94
C SER A 171 -9.78 30.21 -5.83
N THR A 172 -10.33 29.02 -6.14
CA THR A 172 -10.70 28.05 -5.10
C THR A 172 -9.59 27.03 -4.96
N LYS A 173 -8.79 27.12 -3.89
CA LYS A 173 -7.82 26.07 -3.61
C LYS A 173 -8.56 24.88 -3.04
N LEU A 174 -8.19 23.71 -3.54
CA LEU A 174 -8.74 22.45 -3.10
C LEU A 174 -7.69 21.68 -2.32
N SER A 175 -8.19 20.98 -1.31
CA SER A 175 -7.41 20.17 -0.41
C SER A 175 -7.93 18.74 -0.42
N LEU A 176 -7.01 17.80 -0.66
CA LEU A 176 -7.26 16.37 -0.66
C LEU A 176 -7.02 15.80 0.74
N TYR A 177 -7.94 14.94 1.17
CA TYR A 177 -7.84 14.18 2.42
C TYR A 177 -8.05 12.69 2.18
N GLY A 178 -7.53 11.88 3.09
CA GLY A 178 -7.68 10.43 3.10
C GLY A 178 -6.33 9.73 3.05
N SER A 179 -6.34 8.44 2.71
CA SER A 179 -5.10 7.68 2.62
C SER A 179 -5.13 6.65 1.50
N VAL A 180 -3.96 6.38 0.96
CA VAL A 180 -3.71 5.23 0.09
C VAL A 180 -2.83 4.26 0.85
N VAL A 181 -3.30 3.03 1.01
CA VAL A 181 -2.64 1.96 1.74
C VAL A 181 -2.18 0.92 0.75
N VAL A 182 -0.87 0.68 0.70
CA VAL A 182 -0.25 -0.39 -0.08
C VAL A 182 0.23 -1.45 0.89
N LYS A 183 -0.34 -2.64 0.81
CA LYS A 183 0.08 -3.78 1.61
C LYS A 183 0.92 -4.70 0.75
N ASN A 184 2.21 -4.76 1.05
CA ASN A 184 3.09 -5.78 0.54
C ASN A 184 3.19 -6.87 1.60
N PRO A 185 2.83 -8.13 1.29
CA PRO A 185 2.96 -9.25 2.22
C PRO A 185 4.43 -9.57 2.54
N TYR A 186 5.37 -8.90 1.87
CA TYR A 186 6.82 -9.03 2.02
C TYR A 186 7.48 -7.65 1.97
N GLY A 187 8.49 -7.43 2.80
CA GLY A 187 9.32 -6.24 2.76
C GLY A 187 10.59 -6.45 3.58
N TYR A 188 11.69 -5.82 3.16
CA TYR A 188 12.88 -5.67 4.01
C TYR A 188 12.62 -4.51 4.97
N ALA A 189 12.89 -4.75 6.26
CA ALA A 189 12.78 -3.75 7.31
C ALA A 189 13.96 -2.78 7.32
#